data_AF-A0A651ECZ9-F1
#
_entry.id   AF-A0A651ECZ9-F1
#
_cell.length_a   1.000
_cell.length_b   1.000
_cell.length_c   1.000
_cell.angle_alpha   90.00
_cell.angle_beta   90.00
_cell.angle_gamma   90.00
#
_symmetry.space_group_name_H-M   'P 1'
#
loop_
_entity.id
_entity.type
_entity.pdbx_description
1 polymer ?
#
loop_
_entity_poly.entity_id
_entity_poly.type
_entity_poly.pdbx_seq_one_letter_code
_entity_poly.pdbx_strand_id
1 'polypeptide(L)'
;MPYLGHSSSLVRCRFRLGAAGEDSRPAHRRVYPGRLRELERAHAANPVRPMIAPGAAVAAAAPSPSATPPDWLVLEIVGGDAPDIRAAPILCRGLRRAIMAGYDRNGRGGAIPAAVSGHDAGGAPTTEDHVTIAPMSFAGFPHADGRLMGFAFIPPQGARLDALPGFVEAFGAVAPFDAAIERRVLTLVAHEGLAPLRLAPAEAVRPRSLSPAPYTAEAQVWASVTPMVLDRHLKRRDDAEIRALVAEACARAGLPRPDPDRIAVGKHAAVEGAASASPPARGPAWLRWRTPPALATRWLTHAVIDFGAAVAGPVLLGAGRFHGLGLFRGLDR
;
A
#
# COMPACT_ATOMS: atom_id res chain seq x y z
N MET A 1 -33.78 -10.54 -36.91
CA MET A 1 -33.39 -10.47 -35.49
C MET A 1 -32.62 -11.73 -35.14
N PRO A 2 -31.34 -11.63 -34.76
CA PRO A 2 -30.59 -12.79 -34.28
C PRO A 2 -31.15 -13.22 -32.91
N TYR A 3 -31.41 -14.52 -32.76
CA TYR A 3 -32.00 -15.14 -31.59
C TYR A 3 -31.05 -16.19 -31.03
N LEU A 4 -30.99 -16.29 -29.70
CA LEU A 4 -30.14 -17.26 -29.00
C LEU A 4 -30.99 -18.01 -27.97
N GLY A 5 -31.16 -19.32 -28.18
CA GLY A 5 -31.97 -20.24 -27.39
C GLY A 5 -32.63 -21.31 -28.26
N HIS A 6 -32.90 -22.51 -27.73
CA HIS A 6 -33.73 -23.54 -28.36
C HIS A 6 -35.13 -23.52 -27.69
N SER A 7 -36.16 -24.10 -28.32
CA SER A 7 -37.52 -24.20 -27.77
C SER A 7 -37.62 -24.91 -26.40
N SER A 8 -36.53 -25.57 -25.98
CA SER A 8 -36.38 -26.25 -24.69
C SER A 8 -35.53 -25.49 -23.65
N SER A 9 -35.07 -24.26 -23.94
CA SER A 9 -34.28 -23.44 -23.00
C SER A 9 -35.18 -22.55 -22.14
N LEU A 10 -35.01 -22.60 -20.81
CA LEU A 10 -35.68 -21.71 -19.83
C LEU A 10 -35.26 -20.24 -19.91
N VAL A 11 -34.27 -19.90 -20.75
CA VAL A 11 -33.80 -18.53 -20.95
C VAL A 11 -33.93 -18.13 -22.42
N ARG A 12 -34.59 -17.00 -22.66
CA ARG A 12 -34.77 -16.37 -23.97
C ARG A 12 -34.05 -15.02 -23.99
N CYS A 13 -33.08 -14.84 -24.88
CA CYS A 13 -32.41 -13.55 -25.08
C CYS A 13 -32.76 -12.98 -26.47
N ARG A 14 -33.06 -11.68 -26.52
CA ARG A 14 -33.25 -10.92 -27.76
C ARG A 14 -32.33 -9.71 -27.72
N PHE A 15 -31.55 -9.53 -28.79
CA PHE A 15 -30.67 -8.39 -28.93
C PHE A 15 -31.36 -7.30 -29.75
N ARG A 16 -31.35 -6.06 -29.24
CA ARG A 16 -31.77 -4.86 -29.96
C ARG A 16 -30.54 -3.96 -30.12
N LEU A 17 -30.26 -3.56 -31.35
CA LEU A 17 -29.26 -2.54 -31.64
C LEU A 17 -29.99 -1.18 -31.68
N GLY A 18 -29.61 -0.25 -30.81
CA GLY A 18 -30.25 1.07 -30.68
C GLY A 18 -30.10 1.66 -29.27
N ALA A 19 -30.60 2.89 -29.07
CA ALA A 19 -30.61 3.54 -27.77
C ALA A 19 -31.44 2.73 -26.75
N ALA A 20 -31.00 2.74 -25.50
CA ALA A 20 -31.68 2.05 -24.41
C ALA A 20 -33.07 2.70 -24.21
N GLY A 21 -34.13 1.90 -24.05
CA GLY A 21 -35.47 2.42 -23.78
C GLY A 21 -35.56 3.05 -22.40
N GLU A 22 -36.58 3.89 -22.17
CA GLU A 22 -36.79 4.59 -20.89
C GLU A 22 -36.87 3.63 -19.68
N ASP A 23 -37.31 2.39 -19.88
CA ASP A 23 -37.38 1.34 -18.84
C ASP A 23 -36.11 0.48 -18.71
N SER A 24 -35.00 0.87 -19.36
CA SER A 24 -33.76 0.09 -19.30
C SER A 24 -33.10 0.18 -17.93
N ARG A 25 -32.83 -0.98 -17.34
CA ARG A 25 -32.07 -1.09 -16.09
C ARG A 25 -30.61 -1.44 -16.38
N PRO A 26 -29.64 -0.89 -15.65
CA PRO A 26 -28.26 -1.28 -15.78
C PRO A 26 -28.10 -2.77 -15.48
N ALA A 27 -27.26 -3.45 -16.27
CA ALA A 27 -27.04 -4.88 -16.08
C ALA A 27 -26.41 -5.12 -14.70
N HIS A 28 -27.03 -5.97 -13.88
CA HIS A 28 -26.48 -6.34 -12.57
C HIS A 28 -25.21 -7.19 -12.67
N ARG A 29 -24.96 -7.81 -13.83
CA ARG A 29 -23.80 -8.64 -14.12
C ARG A 29 -23.24 -8.28 -15.49
N ARG A 30 -21.91 -8.22 -15.59
CA ARG A 30 -21.21 -8.12 -16.87
C ARG A 30 -20.29 -9.31 -17.08
N VAL A 31 -20.08 -9.63 -18.35
CA VAL A 31 -18.99 -10.51 -18.76
C VAL A 31 -17.69 -9.73 -18.59
N TYR A 32 -16.73 -10.24 -17.81
CA TYR A 32 -15.45 -9.56 -17.62
C TYR A 32 -14.61 -9.60 -18.90
N PRO A 33 -13.75 -8.59 -19.13
CA PRO A 33 -12.83 -8.59 -20.27
C PRO A 33 -11.97 -9.87 -20.30
N GLY A 34 -11.91 -10.56 -21.43
CA GLY A 34 -11.16 -11.80 -21.60
C GLY A 34 -11.98 -13.10 -21.42
N ARG A 35 -13.18 -13.04 -20.85
CA ARG A 35 -14.02 -14.23 -20.68
C ARG A 35 -14.36 -14.94 -22.00
N LEU A 36 -14.56 -14.20 -23.09
CA LEU A 36 -14.82 -14.82 -24.40
C LEU A 36 -13.64 -15.68 -24.84
N ARG A 37 -12.41 -15.16 -24.74
CA ARG A 37 -11.18 -15.90 -25.08
C ARG A 37 -10.96 -17.13 -24.21
N GLU A 38 -11.38 -17.09 -22.94
CA GLU A 38 -11.36 -18.27 -22.07
C GLU A 38 -12.36 -19.33 -22.52
N LEU A 39 -13.58 -18.93 -22.88
CA LEU A 39 -14.61 -19.85 -23.38
C LEU A 39 -14.19 -20.47 -24.72
N GLU A 40 -13.57 -19.68 -25.61
CA GLU A 40 -13.01 -20.15 -26.88
C GLU A 40 -11.89 -21.17 -26.64
N ARG A 41 -10.94 -20.88 -25.73
CA ARG A 41 -9.88 -21.82 -25.35
C ARG A 41 -10.42 -23.11 -24.74
N ALA A 42 -11.39 -23.00 -23.83
CA ALA A 42 -12.01 -24.16 -23.19
C ALA A 42 -12.76 -25.02 -24.22
N HIS A 43 -13.50 -24.40 -25.14
CA HIS A 43 -14.20 -25.09 -26.22
C HIS A 43 -13.24 -25.83 -27.16
N ALA A 44 -12.13 -25.18 -27.54
CA ALA A 44 -11.10 -25.78 -28.39
C ALA A 44 -10.37 -26.95 -27.69
N ALA A 45 -10.18 -26.88 -26.36
CA ALA A 45 -9.49 -27.91 -25.60
C ALA A 45 -10.35 -29.16 -25.33
N ASN A 46 -11.66 -29.01 -25.11
CA ASN A 46 -12.60 -30.12 -24.95
C ASN A 46 -14.05 -29.60 -25.13
N PRO A 47 -14.88 -30.14 -26.03
CA PRO A 47 -16.24 -29.65 -26.30
C PRO A 47 -17.26 -29.97 -25.18
N VAL A 48 -16.83 -30.04 -23.93
CA VAL A 48 -17.71 -30.20 -22.77
C VAL A 48 -18.21 -28.84 -22.34
N ARG A 49 -19.47 -28.81 -21.87
CA ARG A 49 -20.16 -27.60 -21.40
C ARG A 49 -19.31 -26.89 -20.32
N PRO A 50 -18.87 -25.64 -20.55
CA PRO A 50 -18.06 -24.92 -19.57
C PRO A 50 -18.85 -24.67 -18.30
N MET A 51 -18.17 -24.80 -17.15
CA MET A 51 -18.74 -24.55 -15.83
C MET A 51 -19.20 -23.07 -15.74
N ILE A 52 -20.43 -22.84 -15.27
CA ILE A 52 -21.01 -21.50 -15.13
C ILE A 52 -20.31 -20.81 -13.97
N ALA A 53 -19.31 -19.99 -14.27
CA ALA A 53 -18.75 -19.05 -13.31
C ALA A 53 -19.72 -17.86 -13.14
N PRO A 54 -20.02 -17.39 -11.91
CA PRO A 54 -20.86 -16.22 -11.71
C PRO A 54 -20.18 -15.00 -12.36
N GLY A 55 -20.94 -14.29 -13.22
CA GLY A 55 -20.46 -13.06 -13.85
C GLY A 55 -20.03 -12.02 -12.82
N ALA A 56 -19.13 -11.12 -13.21
CA ALA A 56 -18.64 -10.08 -12.31
C ALA A 56 -19.79 -9.15 -11.91
N ALA A 57 -19.89 -8.86 -10.61
CA ALA A 57 -20.82 -7.86 -10.10
C ALA A 57 -20.51 -6.49 -10.70
N VAL A 58 -21.53 -5.76 -11.12
CA VAL A 58 -21.38 -4.37 -11.52
C VAL A 58 -21.39 -3.52 -10.26
N ALA A 59 -20.21 -3.17 -9.76
CA ALA A 59 -20.08 -2.08 -8.81
C ALA A 59 -20.30 -0.76 -9.57
N ALA A 60 -21.16 0.11 -9.04
CA ALA A 60 -21.25 1.48 -9.52
C ALA A 60 -19.84 2.09 -9.49
N ALA A 61 -19.43 2.75 -10.57
CA ALA A 61 -18.21 3.52 -10.54
C ALA A 61 -18.38 4.59 -9.45
N ALA A 62 -17.58 4.49 -8.39
CA ALA A 62 -17.48 5.58 -7.44
C ALA A 62 -17.08 6.84 -8.22
N PRO A 63 -17.64 8.03 -7.90
CA PRO A 63 -17.19 9.27 -8.50
C PRO A 63 -15.67 9.34 -8.35
N SER A 64 -14.98 9.56 -9.47
CA SER A 64 -13.53 9.75 -9.46
C SER A 64 -13.23 11.02 -8.66
N PRO A 65 -12.53 10.94 -7.51
CA PRO A 65 -12.01 12.16 -6.90
C PRO A 65 -11.02 12.78 -7.89
N SER A 66 -11.13 14.09 -8.11
CA SER A 66 -10.28 14.88 -9.01
C SER A 66 -8.88 15.15 -8.43
N ALA A 67 -8.30 14.17 -7.76
CA ALA A 67 -6.90 14.18 -7.37
C ALA A 67 -6.17 13.23 -8.31
N THR A 68 -5.19 13.74 -9.05
CA THR A 68 -4.22 12.90 -9.76
C THR A 68 -3.75 11.81 -8.79
N PRO A 69 -3.89 10.51 -9.11
CA PRO A 69 -3.48 9.46 -8.18
C PRO A 69 -2.00 9.70 -7.85
N PRO A 70 -1.60 9.62 -6.56
CA PRO A 70 -0.21 9.84 -6.23
C PRO A 70 0.61 8.77 -6.96
N ASP A 71 1.65 9.21 -7.68
CA ASP A 71 2.54 8.38 -8.48
C ASP A 71 3.45 7.54 -7.58
N TRP A 72 2.85 6.63 -6.81
CA TRP A 72 3.57 5.67 -5.99
C TRP A 72 4.25 4.67 -6.91
N LEU A 73 5.56 4.49 -6.74
CA LEU A 73 6.24 3.33 -7.30
C LEU A 73 5.98 2.14 -6.36
N VAL A 74 5.01 1.32 -6.72
CA VAL A 74 4.71 0.07 -6.01
C VAL A 74 5.64 -1.02 -6.51
N LEU A 75 6.34 -1.67 -5.60
CA LEU A 75 7.10 -2.89 -5.83
C LEU A 75 6.34 -4.07 -5.23
N GLU A 76 6.26 -5.18 -5.96
CA GLU A 76 5.73 -6.44 -5.45
C GLU A 76 6.85 -7.44 -5.19
N ILE A 77 6.64 -8.33 -4.21
CA ILE A 77 7.52 -9.45 -3.95
C ILE A 77 7.31 -10.52 -5.03
N VAL A 78 8.37 -10.83 -5.79
CA VAL A 78 8.35 -11.80 -6.89
C VAL A 78 9.08 -13.08 -6.53
N GLY A 79 8.30 -14.06 -6.07
CA GLY A 79 8.80 -15.36 -5.62
C GLY A 79 9.40 -15.33 -4.22
N GLY A 80 9.74 -16.52 -3.71
CA GLY A 80 10.16 -16.71 -2.32
C GLY A 80 9.03 -16.50 -1.31
N ASP A 81 9.37 -16.65 -0.03
CA ASP A 81 8.41 -16.48 1.06
C ASP A 81 8.25 -15.01 1.43
N ALA A 82 7.00 -14.56 1.47
CA ALA A 82 6.61 -13.25 1.95
C ALA A 82 6.83 -13.14 3.47
N PRO A 83 7.69 -12.21 3.95
CA PRO A 83 7.88 -12.04 5.39
C PRO A 83 6.66 -11.38 6.03
N ASP A 84 6.56 -11.54 7.34
CA ASP A 84 5.60 -10.82 8.18
C ASP A 84 5.84 -9.29 8.15
N ILE A 85 4.77 -8.49 8.19
CA ILE A 85 4.83 -7.01 8.20
C ILE A 85 5.72 -6.43 9.29
N ARG A 86 5.95 -7.14 10.40
CA ARG A 86 6.85 -6.69 11.48
C ARG A 86 8.31 -6.57 11.05
N ALA A 87 8.70 -7.22 9.94
CA ALA A 87 10.00 -7.03 9.32
C ALA A 87 10.07 -5.76 8.44
N ALA A 88 8.95 -5.10 8.14
CA ALA A 88 8.89 -3.94 7.27
C ALA A 88 9.89 -2.83 7.64
N PRO A 89 10.11 -2.45 8.92
CA PRO A 89 10.97 -1.31 9.19
C PRO A 89 12.43 -1.52 8.80
N ILE A 90 12.96 -2.73 9.03
CA ILE A 90 14.32 -3.07 8.59
C ILE A 90 14.41 -3.25 7.08
N LEU A 91 13.37 -3.79 6.44
CA LEU A 91 13.29 -3.95 4.99
C LEU A 91 13.21 -2.60 4.27
N CYS A 92 12.39 -1.65 4.77
CA CYS A 92 12.29 -0.29 4.24
C CYS A 92 13.63 0.46 4.35
N ARG A 93 14.35 0.28 5.47
CA ARG A 93 15.71 0.81 5.63
C ARG A 93 16.69 0.18 4.62
N GLY A 94 16.57 -1.11 4.37
CA GLY A 94 17.35 -1.82 3.35
C GLY A 94 17.07 -1.30 1.93
N LEU A 95 15.80 -1.08 1.59
CA LEU A 95 15.37 -0.49 0.32
C LEU A 95 15.94 0.91 0.12
N ARG A 96 15.91 1.76 1.15
CA ARG A 96 16.51 3.10 1.09
C ARG A 96 18.00 3.03 0.75
N ARG A 97 18.73 2.16 1.46
CA ARG A 97 20.16 1.92 1.21
C ARG A 97 20.43 1.39 -0.20
N ALA A 98 19.56 0.51 -0.71
CA ALA A 98 19.67 0.01 -2.07
C ALA A 98 19.53 1.15 -3.10
N ILE A 99 18.54 2.04 -2.94
CA ILE A 99 18.41 3.20 -3.84
C ILE A 99 19.64 4.11 -3.77
N MET A 100 20.13 4.42 -2.56
CA MET A 100 21.35 5.22 -2.40
C MET A 100 22.57 4.57 -3.06
N ALA A 101 22.74 3.25 -2.95
CA ALA A 101 23.78 2.52 -3.66
C ALA A 101 23.62 2.59 -5.19
N GLY A 102 22.39 2.75 -5.69
CA GLY A 102 22.11 3.02 -7.09
C GLY A 102 22.64 4.38 -7.55
N TYR A 103 22.53 5.41 -6.71
CA TYR A 103 23.17 6.71 -6.97
C TYR A 103 24.69 6.59 -7.01
N ASP A 104 25.29 5.84 -6.08
CA ASP A 104 26.74 5.59 -6.07
C ASP A 104 27.20 4.91 -7.37
N ARG A 105 26.49 3.87 -7.83
CA ARG A 105 26.78 3.15 -9.09
C ARG A 105 26.73 4.04 -10.33
N ASN A 106 25.89 5.08 -10.30
CA ASN A 106 25.75 6.03 -11.40
C ASN A 106 26.67 7.25 -11.26
N GLY A 107 27.65 7.21 -10.34
CA GLY A 107 28.58 8.33 -10.13
C GLY A 107 27.95 9.56 -9.46
N ARG A 108 26.77 9.41 -8.83
CA ARG A 108 26.00 10.48 -8.18
C ARG A 108 25.97 10.36 -6.65
N GLY A 109 26.85 9.56 -6.05
CA GLY A 109 26.88 9.33 -4.59
C GLY A 109 27.08 10.59 -3.74
N GLY A 110 27.85 11.56 -4.23
CA GLY A 110 28.04 12.86 -3.57
C GLY A 110 26.92 13.88 -3.81
N ALA A 111 25.91 13.52 -4.62
CA ALA A 111 24.85 14.42 -5.07
C ALA A 111 23.46 13.77 -4.97
N ILE A 112 23.24 12.91 -3.98
CA ILE A 112 21.94 12.30 -3.72
C ILE A 112 20.99 13.41 -3.20
N PRO A 113 19.83 13.66 -3.84
CA PRO A 113 18.89 14.66 -3.36
C PRO A 113 18.44 14.38 -1.93
N ALA A 114 18.31 15.43 -1.11
CA ALA A 114 17.79 15.33 0.27
C ALA A 114 16.41 14.66 0.33
N ALA A 115 15.57 14.92 -0.69
CA ALA A 115 14.27 14.27 -0.87
C ALA A 115 14.37 12.74 -1.04
N VAL A 116 15.53 12.17 -1.38
CA VAL A 116 15.74 10.72 -1.51
C VAL A 116 16.51 10.16 -0.32
N SER A 117 17.60 10.84 0.08
CA SER A 117 18.49 10.38 1.16
C SER A 117 17.87 10.56 2.55
N GLY A 118 16.98 11.54 2.72
CA GLY A 118 16.50 11.99 4.04
C GLY A 118 17.56 12.75 4.83
N HIS A 119 18.62 13.23 4.19
CA HIS A 119 19.71 13.98 4.81
C HIS A 119 19.98 15.27 4.03
N ASP A 120 20.31 16.35 4.74
CA ASP A 120 20.72 17.62 4.14
C ASP A 120 22.14 17.55 3.56
N ALA A 121 22.61 18.66 2.97
CA ALA A 121 23.94 18.76 2.38
C ALA A 121 25.09 18.58 3.41
N GLY A 122 24.81 18.78 4.71
CA GLY A 122 25.75 18.55 5.80
C GLY A 122 25.73 17.10 6.33
N GLY A 123 24.85 16.25 5.80
CA GLY A 123 24.68 14.87 6.24
C GLY A 123 23.83 14.71 7.50
N ALA A 124 23.23 15.79 8.02
CA ALA A 124 22.28 15.71 9.12
C ALA A 124 20.89 15.27 8.61
N PRO A 125 20.05 14.63 9.43
CA PRO A 125 18.68 14.32 9.04
C PRO A 125 17.93 15.59 8.61
N THR A 126 17.30 15.55 7.44
CA THR A 126 16.56 16.71 6.94
C THR A 126 15.28 16.95 7.74
N THR A 127 14.90 18.23 7.87
CA THR A 127 13.57 18.63 8.39
C THR A 127 12.51 18.65 7.31
N GLU A 128 12.92 18.64 6.04
CA GLU A 128 12.04 18.62 4.88
C GLU A 128 11.41 17.24 4.65
N ASP A 129 10.30 17.23 3.94
CA ASP A 129 9.65 15.98 3.54
C ASP A 129 10.51 15.23 2.49
N HIS A 130 10.55 13.91 2.60
CA HIS A 130 11.38 13.05 1.75
C HIS A 130 10.68 11.72 1.47
N VAL A 131 11.20 10.97 0.50
CA VAL A 131 10.59 9.74 0.01
C VAL A 131 10.34 8.76 1.14
N THR A 132 9.07 8.49 1.40
CA THR A 132 8.64 7.45 2.33
C THR A 132 8.63 6.10 1.64
N ILE A 133 9.11 5.06 2.33
CA ILE A 133 8.96 3.69 1.89
C ILE A 133 7.95 3.03 2.82
N ALA A 134 6.79 2.69 2.28
CA ALA A 134 5.67 2.12 3.02
C ALA A 134 5.50 0.64 2.68
N PRO A 135 5.27 -0.25 3.68
CA PRO A 135 4.92 -1.63 3.40
C PRO A 135 3.50 -1.74 2.83
N MET A 136 3.35 -2.60 1.83
CA MET A 136 2.06 -2.99 1.29
C MET A 136 1.79 -4.42 1.72
N SER A 137 0.91 -4.62 2.70
CA SER A 137 0.59 -5.92 3.28
C SER A 137 -0.82 -6.40 2.92
N PHE A 138 -1.08 -7.68 3.10
CA PHE A 138 -2.44 -8.20 3.10
C PHE A 138 -3.14 -7.81 4.42
N ALA A 139 -3.66 -6.58 4.47
CA ALA A 139 -4.32 -6.00 5.62
C ALA A 139 -5.61 -5.25 5.23
N GLY A 140 -6.63 -5.35 6.09
CA GLY A 140 -7.98 -4.79 5.96
C GLY A 140 -8.74 -5.29 4.74
N PHE A 141 -8.62 -6.59 4.51
CA PHE A 141 -9.42 -7.40 3.60
C PHE A 141 -9.89 -8.63 4.38
N PRO A 142 -10.97 -9.30 3.94
CA PRO A 142 -11.38 -10.55 4.56
C PRO A 142 -10.24 -11.58 4.58
N HIS A 143 -10.01 -12.19 5.74
CA HIS A 143 -8.96 -13.19 5.97
C HIS A 143 -7.54 -12.64 5.84
N ALA A 144 -7.37 -11.33 5.98
CA ALA A 144 -6.07 -10.69 5.99
C ALA A 144 -5.19 -11.24 7.13
N ASP A 145 -3.95 -11.61 6.79
CA ASP A 145 -2.98 -12.25 7.69
C ASP A 145 -1.76 -11.38 8.01
N GLY A 146 -1.65 -10.20 7.39
CA GLY A 146 -0.54 -9.28 7.61
C GLY A 146 0.75 -9.63 6.90
N ARG A 147 0.76 -10.61 5.99
CA ARG A 147 1.96 -10.89 5.18
C ARG A 147 2.30 -9.71 4.28
N LEU A 148 3.59 -9.44 4.11
CA LEU A 148 4.04 -8.43 3.16
C LEU A 148 3.81 -8.90 1.73
N MET A 149 3.18 -8.06 0.93
CA MET A 149 2.99 -8.29 -0.50
C MET A 149 4.02 -7.49 -1.32
N GLY A 150 4.54 -6.40 -0.74
CA GLY A 150 5.40 -5.47 -1.45
C GLY A 150 5.64 -4.19 -0.65
N PHE A 151 6.08 -3.16 -1.37
CA PHE A 151 6.40 -1.84 -0.83
C PHE A 151 5.93 -0.75 -1.80
N ALA A 152 5.71 0.45 -1.29
CA ALA A 152 5.50 1.64 -2.09
C ALA A 152 6.57 2.68 -1.76
N PHE A 153 7.23 3.22 -2.78
CA PHE A 153 7.93 4.49 -2.66
C PHE A 153 6.90 5.59 -2.86
N ILE A 154 6.79 6.47 -1.86
CA ILE A 154 5.84 7.56 -1.81
C ILE A 154 6.66 8.85 -1.91
N PRO A 155 6.48 9.65 -2.97
CA PRO A 155 7.19 10.92 -3.09
C PRO A 155 6.72 11.90 -2.00
N PRO A 156 7.54 12.92 -1.67
CA PRO A 156 7.09 14.05 -0.88
C PRO A 156 5.83 14.69 -1.43
N GLN A 157 5.06 15.37 -0.58
CA GLN A 157 3.84 16.04 -1.03
C GLN A 157 4.13 17.01 -2.20
N GLY A 158 3.36 16.89 -3.28
CA GLY A 158 3.52 17.71 -4.48
C GLY A 158 4.68 17.32 -5.41
N ALA A 159 5.46 16.29 -5.06
CA ALA A 159 6.55 15.78 -5.89
C ALA A 159 6.17 14.50 -6.65
N ARG A 160 6.97 14.16 -7.67
CA ARG A 160 6.93 12.88 -8.38
C ARG A 160 8.29 12.20 -8.30
N LEU A 161 8.30 10.88 -8.17
CA LEU A 161 9.55 10.12 -8.06
C LEU A 161 10.40 10.21 -9.33
N ASP A 162 9.77 10.21 -10.51
CA ASP A 162 10.46 10.31 -11.81
C ASP A 162 11.05 11.70 -12.08
N ALA A 163 10.53 12.73 -11.40
CA ALA A 163 11.07 14.09 -11.45
C ALA A 163 12.23 14.31 -10.46
N LEU A 164 12.47 13.40 -9.51
CA LEU A 164 13.59 13.51 -8.58
C LEU A 164 14.90 13.21 -9.33
N PRO A 165 15.90 14.12 -9.29
CA PRO A 165 17.14 13.95 -10.04
C PRO A 165 17.81 12.61 -9.75
N GLY A 166 18.00 11.80 -10.80
CA GLY A 166 18.71 10.53 -10.73
C GLY A 166 17.95 9.34 -10.12
N PHE A 167 16.68 9.50 -9.74
CA PHE A 167 15.96 8.44 -9.04
C PHE A 167 15.70 7.23 -9.96
N VAL A 168 15.28 7.47 -11.20
CA VAL A 168 14.99 6.40 -12.18
C VAL A 168 16.26 5.63 -12.54
N GLU A 169 17.36 6.35 -12.77
CA GLU A 169 18.66 5.76 -13.08
C GLU A 169 19.19 4.97 -11.88
N ALA A 170 19.07 5.51 -10.66
CA ALA A 170 19.50 4.83 -9.43
C ALA A 170 18.71 3.54 -9.22
N PHE A 171 17.38 3.59 -9.39
CA PHE A 171 16.54 2.40 -9.35
C PHE A 171 16.97 1.37 -10.40
N GLY A 172 17.16 1.80 -11.65
CA GLY A 172 17.62 0.93 -12.74
C GLY A 172 18.99 0.28 -12.50
N ALA A 173 19.89 0.97 -11.78
CA ALA A 173 21.23 0.48 -11.44
C ALA A 173 21.23 -0.61 -10.34
N VAL A 174 20.16 -0.71 -9.54
CA VAL A 174 20.01 -1.74 -8.50
C VAL A 174 18.91 -2.77 -8.80
N ALA A 175 18.13 -2.54 -9.85
CA ALA A 175 17.13 -3.46 -10.37
C ALA A 175 17.50 -3.86 -11.83
N PRO A 176 18.46 -4.78 -12.02
CA PRO A 176 18.79 -5.31 -13.34
C PRO A 176 17.57 -5.98 -13.99
N PHE A 177 17.56 -6.04 -15.33
CA PHE A 177 16.53 -6.75 -16.07
C PHE A 177 16.70 -8.26 -15.91
N ASP A 178 15.65 -8.92 -15.44
CA ASP A 178 15.56 -10.37 -15.30
C ASP A 178 14.76 -10.92 -16.49
N ALA A 179 15.46 -11.64 -17.39
CA ALA A 179 14.87 -12.17 -18.60
C ALA A 179 13.84 -13.30 -18.34
N ALA A 180 13.91 -14.00 -17.21
CA ALA A 180 13.00 -15.11 -16.93
C ALA A 180 11.59 -14.63 -16.58
N ILE A 181 11.46 -13.42 -16.05
CA ILE A 181 10.16 -12.80 -15.74
C ILE A 181 9.94 -11.48 -16.50
N GLU A 182 10.79 -11.19 -17.49
CA GLU A 182 10.78 -10.01 -18.36
C GLU A 182 10.64 -8.66 -17.63
N ARG A 183 11.23 -8.54 -16.44
CA ARG A 183 11.05 -7.38 -15.55
C ARG A 183 12.33 -7.00 -14.84
N ARG A 184 12.42 -5.73 -14.40
CA ARG A 184 13.51 -5.29 -13.52
C ARG A 184 13.30 -5.82 -12.11
N VAL A 185 14.32 -6.46 -11.54
CA VAL A 185 14.25 -7.10 -10.22
C VAL A 185 15.33 -6.57 -9.32
N LEU A 186 14.92 -5.95 -8.21
CA LEU A 186 15.79 -5.59 -7.10
C LEU A 186 15.87 -6.78 -6.14
N THR A 187 17.07 -7.33 -5.94
CA THR A 187 17.32 -8.33 -4.90
C THR A 187 17.78 -7.63 -3.62
N LEU A 188 16.93 -7.67 -2.59
CA LEU A 188 17.14 -7.02 -1.32
C LEU A 188 17.67 -8.00 -0.27
N VAL A 189 18.89 -7.74 0.20
CA VAL A 189 19.48 -8.41 1.37
C VAL A 189 19.55 -7.40 2.52
N ALA A 190 18.51 -7.34 3.34
CA ALA A 190 18.34 -6.25 4.31
C ALA A 190 18.97 -6.51 5.69
N HIS A 191 18.95 -7.77 6.16
CA HIS A 191 19.42 -8.13 7.50
C HIS A 191 19.73 -9.62 7.57
N GLU A 192 20.74 -9.98 8.37
CA GLU A 192 21.06 -11.36 8.73
C GLU A 192 19.83 -12.10 9.29
N GLY A 193 19.62 -13.34 8.87
CA GLY A 193 18.45 -14.14 9.27
C GLY A 193 17.13 -13.80 8.56
N LEU A 194 17.15 -12.91 7.55
CA LEU A 194 16.05 -12.82 6.57
C LEU A 194 16.52 -13.37 5.23
N ALA A 195 15.65 -14.16 4.59
CA ALA A 195 15.84 -14.56 3.21
C ALA A 195 15.89 -13.32 2.30
N PRO A 196 16.73 -13.32 1.25
CA PRO A 196 16.71 -12.27 0.25
C PRO A 196 15.31 -12.12 -0.37
N LEU A 197 14.84 -10.87 -0.51
CA LEU A 197 13.60 -10.58 -1.21
C LEU A 197 13.89 -10.16 -2.64
N ARG A 198 13.12 -10.68 -3.59
CA ARG A 198 13.12 -10.20 -4.97
C ARG A 198 11.92 -9.29 -5.16
N LEU A 199 12.17 -8.06 -5.61
CA LEU A 199 11.16 -7.01 -5.73
C LEU A 199 11.13 -6.49 -7.17
N ALA A 200 9.95 -6.42 -7.77
CA ALA A 200 9.78 -5.87 -9.11
C ALA A 200 8.68 -4.81 -9.13
N PRO A 201 8.74 -3.78 -10.00
CA PRO A 201 7.65 -2.81 -10.16
C PRO A 201 6.33 -3.54 -10.45
N ALA A 202 5.31 -3.30 -9.63
CA ALA A 202 4.04 -4.01 -9.70
C ALA A 202 3.33 -3.74 -11.03
N GLU A 203 2.69 -4.76 -11.57
CA GLU A 203 1.94 -4.65 -12.81
C GLU A 203 0.63 -3.87 -12.63
N ALA A 204 0.06 -3.44 -13.76
CA ALA A 204 -1.24 -2.76 -13.78
C ALA A 204 -2.33 -3.64 -13.15
N VAL A 205 -2.30 -4.94 -13.45
CA VAL A 205 -3.11 -5.96 -12.79
C VAL A 205 -2.32 -6.51 -11.62
N ARG A 206 -2.72 -6.16 -10.41
CA ARG A 206 -2.06 -6.58 -9.17
C ARG A 206 -3.08 -6.96 -8.10
N PRO A 207 -2.70 -7.78 -7.10
CA PRO A 207 -3.51 -8.01 -5.92
C PRO A 207 -4.02 -6.70 -5.29
N ARG A 208 -5.26 -6.70 -4.79
CA ARG A 208 -5.87 -5.52 -4.15
C ARG A 208 -5.03 -4.97 -2.99
N SER A 209 -4.30 -5.84 -2.30
CA SER A 209 -3.36 -5.50 -1.22
C SER A 209 -2.18 -4.63 -1.66
N LEU A 210 -1.85 -4.62 -2.95
CA LEU A 210 -0.83 -3.75 -3.56
C LEU A 210 -1.44 -2.50 -4.21
N SER A 211 -2.74 -2.27 -4.06
CA SER A 211 -3.36 -1.04 -4.53
C SER A 211 -3.08 0.11 -3.56
N PRO A 212 -2.58 1.26 -4.03
CA PRO A 212 -2.49 2.48 -3.23
C PRO A 212 -3.86 3.03 -2.81
N ALA A 213 -4.94 2.69 -3.52
CA ALA A 213 -6.24 3.33 -3.37
C ALA A 213 -6.85 3.35 -1.94
N PRO A 214 -6.66 2.33 -1.07
CA PRO A 214 -7.11 2.40 0.33
C PRO A 214 -6.32 3.37 1.20
N TYR A 215 -5.12 3.76 0.75
CA TYR A 215 -4.20 4.62 1.47
C TYR A 215 -4.23 6.06 0.97
N THR A 216 -4.80 6.32 -0.22
CA THR A 216 -4.69 7.63 -0.89
C THR A 216 -6.03 8.30 -1.12
N ALA A 217 -7.12 7.54 -1.15
CA ALA A 217 -8.43 8.13 -1.35
C ALA A 217 -8.90 8.92 -0.13
N GLU A 218 -9.79 9.87 -0.38
CA GLU A 218 -10.47 10.62 0.67
C GLU A 218 -11.24 9.68 1.60
N ALA A 219 -11.01 9.87 2.90
CA ALA A 219 -11.75 9.24 3.98
C ALA A 219 -11.80 10.20 5.16
N GLN A 220 -12.88 10.15 5.92
CA GLN A 220 -13.03 10.83 7.20
C GLN A 220 -12.35 10.05 8.32
N VAL A 221 -12.46 8.71 8.30
CA VAL A 221 -11.88 7.82 9.31
C VAL A 221 -10.68 7.06 8.76
N TRP A 222 -9.55 7.18 9.45
CA TRP A 222 -8.29 6.54 9.12
C TRP A 222 -7.80 5.65 10.25
N ALA A 223 -7.37 4.43 9.93
CA ALA A 223 -6.80 3.50 10.91
C ALA A 223 -5.41 3.04 10.50
N SER A 224 -4.51 2.93 11.49
CA SER A 224 -3.14 2.54 11.23
C SER A 224 -3.00 1.05 10.89
N VAL A 225 -2.37 0.77 9.75
CA VAL A 225 -1.97 -0.58 9.29
C VAL A 225 -0.64 -0.98 9.92
N THR A 226 0.30 -0.05 9.98
CA THR A 226 1.52 -0.19 10.78
C THR A 226 1.45 0.74 11.98
N PRO A 227 1.92 0.31 13.17
CA PRO A 227 1.87 1.15 14.36
C PRO A 227 2.69 2.42 14.11
N MET A 228 2.22 3.54 14.65
CA MET A 228 2.97 4.78 14.62
C MET A 228 3.95 4.83 15.78
N VAL A 229 5.13 5.38 15.50
CA VAL A 229 6.11 5.73 16.53
C VAL A 229 5.86 7.16 16.96
N LEU A 230 5.59 7.40 18.24
CA LEU A 230 5.32 8.76 18.72
C LEU A 230 6.55 9.68 18.55
N ASP A 231 6.29 10.89 18.05
CA ASP A 231 7.32 11.91 17.82
C ASP A 231 8.02 12.37 19.12
N ARG A 232 7.31 12.26 20.25
CA ARG A 232 7.79 12.65 21.57
C ARG A 232 7.61 11.50 22.57
N HIS A 233 8.44 11.49 23.60
CA HIS A 233 8.30 10.55 24.72
C HIS A 233 7.09 10.91 25.58
N LEU A 234 6.42 9.88 26.09
CA LEU A 234 5.29 10.02 27.02
C LEU A 234 5.78 10.40 28.41
N LYS A 235 5.12 11.37 29.04
CA LYS A 235 5.34 11.79 30.42
C LYS A 235 4.42 11.03 31.37
N ARG A 236 3.11 10.97 31.06
CA ARG A 236 2.06 10.36 31.89
C ARG A 236 1.76 8.93 31.47
N ARG A 237 1.98 8.60 30.19
CA ARG A 237 1.72 7.26 29.61
C ARG A 237 0.26 6.83 29.69
N ASP A 238 -0.64 7.77 29.44
CA ASP A 238 -2.07 7.51 29.31
C ASP A 238 -2.60 7.86 27.93
N ASP A 239 -3.79 7.36 27.63
CA ASP A 239 -4.41 7.51 26.32
C ASP A 239 -4.71 8.98 25.96
N ALA A 240 -4.98 9.85 26.95
CA ALA A 240 -5.19 11.27 26.68
C ALA A 240 -3.90 11.94 26.17
N GLU A 241 -2.74 11.63 26.75
CA GLU A 241 -1.45 12.12 26.24
C GLU A 241 -1.15 11.56 24.85
N ILE A 242 -1.39 10.26 24.63
CA ILE A 242 -1.14 9.63 23.34
C ILE A 242 -2.03 10.29 22.26
N ARG A 243 -3.33 10.46 22.52
CA ARG A 243 -4.28 11.10 21.60
C ARG A 243 -3.87 12.53 21.25
N ALA A 244 -3.46 13.32 22.24
CA ALA A 244 -2.92 14.65 21.99
C ALA A 244 -1.69 14.61 21.08
N LEU A 245 -0.74 13.68 21.32
CA LEU A 245 0.44 13.53 20.46
C LEU A 245 0.10 13.05 19.04
N VAL A 246 -0.94 12.23 18.85
CA VAL A 246 -1.44 11.84 17.52
C VAL A 246 -2.05 13.04 16.79
N ALA A 247 -2.88 13.85 17.46
CA ALA A 247 -3.43 15.07 16.88
C ALA A 247 -2.32 16.05 16.45
N GLU A 248 -1.32 16.24 17.30
CA GLU A 248 -0.14 17.05 16.98
C GLU A 248 0.69 16.48 15.82
N ALA A 249 0.77 15.15 15.69
CA ALA A 249 1.44 14.51 14.57
C ALA A 249 0.71 14.77 13.24
N CYS A 250 -0.62 14.81 13.25
CA CYS A 250 -1.42 15.19 12.07
C CYS A 250 -1.08 16.61 11.62
N ALA A 251 -1.12 17.57 12.54
CA ALA A 251 -0.79 18.97 12.25
C ALA A 251 0.65 19.12 11.69
N ARG A 252 1.63 18.43 12.28
CA ARG A 252 3.01 18.42 11.78
C ARG A 252 3.15 17.79 10.39
N ALA A 253 2.29 16.86 10.04
CA ALA A 253 2.27 16.22 8.73
C ALA A 253 1.49 17.06 7.69
N GLY A 254 1.04 18.27 8.02
CA GLY A 254 0.24 19.12 7.12
C GLY A 254 -1.22 18.66 6.97
N LEU A 255 -1.68 17.75 7.82
CA LEU A 255 -3.06 17.26 7.84
C LEU A 255 -3.92 18.11 8.79
N PRO A 256 -5.26 18.14 8.62
CA PRO A 256 -6.15 18.74 9.61
C PRO A 256 -5.87 18.18 11.00
N ARG A 257 -5.84 19.03 12.02
CA ARG A 257 -5.66 18.61 13.40
C ARG A 257 -7.01 18.09 13.93
N PRO A 258 -7.19 16.78 14.14
CA PRO A 258 -8.42 16.25 14.71
C PRO A 258 -8.56 16.65 16.18
N ASP A 259 -9.79 16.64 16.68
CA ASP A 259 -10.05 16.67 18.11
C ASP A 259 -9.47 15.39 18.76
N PRO A 260 -8.63 15.48 19.81
CA PRO A 260 -8.14 14.31 20.53
C PRO A 260 -9.23 13.33 20.99
N ASP A 261 -10.45 13.79 21.27
CA ASP A 261 -11.57 12.93 21.68
C ASP A 261 -12.11 12.07 20.53
N ARG A 262 -11.80 12.42 19.27
CA ARG A 262 -12.11 11.65 18.05
C ARG A 262 -10.99 10.70 17.65
N ILE A 263 -10.03 10.47 18.53
CA ILE A 263 -8.92 9.55 18.32
C ILE A 263 -9.08 8.37 19.28
N ALA A 264 -9.04 7.14 18.76
CA ALA A 264 -8.89 5.94 19.55
C ALA A 264 -7.45 5.43 19.42
N VAL A 265 -6.82 5.05 20.52
CA VAL A 265 -5.43 4.55 20.53
C VAL A 265 -5.36 3.21 21.23
N GLY A 266 -4.37 2.38 20.89
CA GLY A 266 -4.19 1.11 21.57
C GLY A 266 -3.11 0.23 20.96
N LYS A 267 -2.86 -0.89 21.63
CA LYS A 267 -1.89 -1.90 21.19
C LYS A 267 -2.33 -2.69 19.95
N HIS A 268 -3.64 -2.80 19.72
CA HIS A 268 -4.21 -3.59 18.63
C HIS A 268 -4.71 -2.66 17.53
N ALA A 269 -4.47 -3.05 16.28
CA ALA A 269 -4.98 -2.34 15.12
C ALA A 269 -6.50 -2.57 14.98
N ALA A 270 -7.21 -1.56 14.49
CA ALA A 270 -8.60 -1.72 14.04
C ALA A 270 -8.71 -2.35 12.63
N VAL A 271 -7.57 -2.62 11.99
CA VAL A 271 -7.47 -3.16 10.64
C VAL A 271 -7.22 -4.66 10.71
N GLU A 272 -8.06 -5.47 10.06
CA GLU A 272 -7.88 -6.92 9.97
C GLU A 272 -6.51 -7.27 9.36
N GLY A 273 -5.82 -8.28 9.91
CA GLY A 273 -4.48 -8.67 9.47
C GLY A 273 -3.35 -7.71 9.86
N ALA A 274 -3.61 -6.55 10.46
CA ALA A 274 -2.53 -5.71 10.98
C ALA A 274 -1.98 -6.29 12.29
N ALA A 275 -0.64 -6.44 12.36
CA ALA A 275 0.05 -6.91 13.55
C ALA A 275 -0.03 -5.88 14.69
N SER A 276 -0.10 -6.36 15.94
CA SER A 276 -0.16 -5.48 17.11
C SER A 276 1.12 -4.64 17.30
N ALA A 277 1.00 -3.46 17.89
CA ALA A 277 2.10 -2.51 18.11
C ALA A 277 3.21 -3.09 19.00
N SER A 278 2.83 -3.91 19.98
CA SER A 278 3.74 -4.59 20.88
C SER A 278 3.26 -6.02 21.16
N PRO A 279 4.17 -7.00 21.28
CA PRO A 279 3.79 -8.33 21.72
C PRO A 279 3.34 -8.32 23.19
N PRO A 280 2.73 -9.41 23.67
CA PRO A 280 2.55 -9.64 25.11
C PRO A 280 3.89 -9.49 25.86
N ALA A 281 3.85 -9.10 27.14
CA ALA A 281 5.06 -8.82 27.93
C ALA A 281 6.09 -9.97 27.97
N ARG A 282 5.64 -11.22 27.80
CA ARG A 282 6.47 -12.45 27.72
C ARG A 282 6.45 -13.11 26.33
N GLY A 283 6.02 -12.37 25.30
CA GLY A 283 5.97 -12.87 23.93
C GLY A 283 7.37 -13.04 23.33
N PRO A 284 7.58 -14.03 22.45
CA PRO A 284 8.88 -14.25 21.82
C PRO A 284 9.32 -13.07 20.97
N ALA A 285 10.64 -12.90 20.82
CA ALA A 285 11.25 -11.74 20.16
C ALA A 285 10.82 -11.57 18.69
N TRP A 286 10.55 -12.67 17.98
CA TRP A 286 10.09 -12.63 16.58
C TRP A 286 8.70 -11.99 16.42
N LEU A 287 7.92 -11.83 17.50
CA LEU A 287 6.67 -11.09 17.46
C LEU A 287 6.84 -9.57 17.51
N ARG A 288 8.06 -9.06 17.72
CA ARG A 288 8.37 -7.62 17.82
C ARG A 288 8.60 -7.02 16.45
N TRP A 289 8.22 -5.76 16.30
CA TRP A 289 8.63 -4.94 15.15
C TRP A 289 10.15 -4.81 15.11
N ARG A 290 10.76 -5.10 13.96
CA ARG A 290 12.21 -5.01 13.76
C ARG A 290 12.61 -3.56 13.45
N THR A 291 12.45 -2.70 14.45
CA THR A 291 12.71 -1.26 14.33
C THR A 291 14.21 -0.97 14.25
N PRO A 292 14.64 0.03 13.45
CA PRO A 292 16.01 0.54 13.52
C PRO A 292 16.37 1.01 14.95
N PRO A 293 17.66 0.98 15.34
CA PRO A 293 18.09 1.38 16.69
C PRO A 293 17.58 2.76 17.13
N ALA A 294 17.52 3.72 16.21
CA ALA A 294 17.02 5.08 16.47
C ALA A 294 15.56 5.14 16.95
N LEU A 295 14.76 4.10 16.66
CA LEU A 295 13.34 4.02 17.02
C LEU A 295 13.06 2.98 18.12
N ALA A 296 14.05 2.18 18.52
CA ALA A 296 13.86 1.00 19.36
C ALA A 296 13.31 1.30 20.77
N THR A 297 13.56 2.50 21.30
CA THR A 297 13.11 2.93 22.63
C THR A 297 11.85 3.79 22.60
N ARG A 298 11.34 4.09 21.40
CA ARG A 298 10.17 4.96 21.23
C ARG A 298 8.88 4.17 21.44
N TRP A 299 7.83 4.87 21.85
CA TRP A 299 6.51 4.28 22.06
C TRP A 299 5.83 3.98 20.73
N LEU A 300 5.32 2.75 20.56
CA LEU A 300 4.52 2.32 19.42
C LEU A 300 3.05 2.20 19.82
N THR A 301 2.15 2.72 18.99
CA THR A 301 0.71 2.58 19.16
C THR A 301 0.01 2.44 17.83
N HIS A 302 -1.13 1.76 17.80
CA HIS A 302 -2.11 1.96 16.75
C HIS A 302 -3.01 3.15 17.09
N ALA A 303 -3.60 3.73 16.06
CA ALA A 303 -4.59 4.78 16.19
C ALA A 303 -5.69 4.64 15.14
N VAL A 304 -6.91 5.01 15.52
CA VAL A 304 -8.02 5.31 14.63
C VAL A 304 -8.33 6.79 14.80
N ILE A 305 -8.37 7.52 13.70
CA ILE A 305 -8.51 8.97 13.68
C ILE A 305 -9.75 9.30 12.86
N ASP A 306 -10.71 9.97 13.47
CA ASP A 306 -11.82 10.59 12.75
C ASP A 306 -11.56 12.10 12.66
N PHE A 307 -11.29 12.58 11.45
CA PHE A 307 -10.98 13.99 11.20
C PHE A 307 -12.22 14.90 11.24
N GLY A 308 -13.43 14.34 11.28
CA GLY A 308 -14.68 15.10 11.18
C GLY A 308 -14.97 15.71 9.80
N ALA A 309 -14.05 15.55 8.85
CA ALA A 309 -14.19 15.92 7.45
C ALA A 309 -13.40 14.92 6.59
N ALA A 310 -13.71 14.87 5.29
CA ALA A 310 -12.97 14.06 4.34
C ALA A 310 -11.52 14.58 4.22
N VAL A 311 -10.55 13.67 4.42
CA VAL A 311 -9.12 13.95 4.29
C VAL A 311 -8.54 13.03 3.22
N ALA A 312 -7.89 13.62 2.22
CA ALA A 312 -7.15 12.89 1.21
C ALA A 312 -5.87 12.29 1.82
N GLY A 313 -5.57 11.05 1.45
CA GLY A 313 -4.33 10.41 1.85
C GLY A 313 -3.11 10.82 1.01
N PRO A 314 -1.92 10.32 1.36
CA PRO A 314 -1.69 9.37 2.45
C PRO A 314 -1.57 10.00 3.83
N VAL A 315 -2.13 9.30 4.82
CA VAL A 315 -1.91 9.60 6.23
C VAL A 315 -0.71 8.79 6.73
N LEU A 316 0.42 9.48 6.89
CA LEU A 316 1.72 8.93 7.32
C LEU A 316 2.19 9.69 8.57
N LEU A 317 2.14 9.05 9.74
CA LEU A 317 2.32 9.75 11.02
C LEU A 317 3.47 9.19 11.87
N GLY A 318 4.07 10.08 12.64
CA GLY A 318 5.08 9.73 13.64
C GLY A 318 6.52 9.66 13.12
N ALA A 319 7.46 9.45 14.03
CA ALA A 319 8.90 9.46 13.75
C ALA A 319 9.35 8.28 12.88
N GLY A 320 8.50 7.25 12.80
CA GLY A 320 8.72 6.06 11.97
C GLY A 320 8.19 6.17 10.55
N ARG A 321 7.55 7.28 10.15
CA ARG A 321 6.85 7.40 8.85
C ARG A 321 7.73 7.12 7.64
N PHE A 322 9.01 7.51 7.69
CA PHE A 322 9.98 7.26 6.61
C PHE A 322 10.65 5.87 6.66
N HIS A 323 10.28 5.05 7.65
CA HIS A 323 10.84 3.73 7.96
C HIS A 323 9.76 2.64 7.96
N GLY A 324 8.69 2.79 7.21
CA GLY A 324 7.63 1.77 7.08
C GLY A 324 6.72 1.61 8.30
N LEU A 325 6.70 2.58 9.21
CA LEU A 325 5.81 2.63 10.37
C LEU A 325 4.84 3.81 10.22
N GLY A 326 3.73 3.79 10.96
CA GLY A 326 2.75 4.88 10.94
C GLY A 326 2.00 5.07 9.63
N LEU A 327 1.79 4.00 8.85
CA LEU A 327 0.96 4.00 7.65
C LEU A 327 -0.51 3.79 8.04
N PHE A 328 -1.40 4.65 7.56
CA PHE A 328 -2.84 4.56 7.79
C PHE A 328 -3.59 4.30 6.49
N ARG A 329 -4.74 3.63 6.61
CA ARG A 329 -5.71 3.42 5.53
C ARG A 329 -7.07 4.01 5.90
N GLY A 330 -7.84 4.43 4.90
CA GLY A 330 -9.23 4.84 5.09
C GLY A 330 -10.15 3.67 5.44
N LEU A 331 -11.17 3.93 6.26
CA LEU A 331 -12.17 2.95 6.70
C LEU A 331 -13.57 3.14 6.08
N ASP A 332 -13.87 4.29 5.47
CA ASP A 332 -15.23 4.65 5.02
C ASP A 332 -15.66 3.96 3.70
N ARG A 333 -15.32 2.69 3.51
CA ARG A 333 -15.56 1.91 2.30
C ARG A 333 -16.20 0.55 2.55
#